data_AF-A0A7J5V6K2-F1
#
_entry.id   AF-A0A7J5V6K2-F1
#
_cell.length_a   1.000
_cell.length_b   1.000
_cell.length_c   1.000
_cell.angle_alpha   90.00
_cell.angle_beta   90.00
_cell.angle_gamma   90.00
#
_symmetry.space_group_name_H-M   'P 1'
#
loop_
_entity.id
_entity.type
_entity.pdbx_description
1 polymer ?
#
loop_
_entity_poly.entity_id
_entity_poly.type
_entity_poly.pdbx_seq_one_letter_code
_entity_poly.pdbx_strand_id
1 'polypeptide(L)'
;MEKKITITIDGQEVSAKPGQTVLECAKSIGIFIPTLCHYQNTTNVGACRVCVVEVENARSLVASCCMPISPGMVIRTSTPAVRAAQKMIVELLWSSGDHNCLTCEQNGQCELQNLVYWLKIDKPRFNIEPPGYAPDNSNTMIHRDLNKCVLCGRCIRACNEIQVNEVLDFAMRGSCAKVGPAFDADYIDSACVFCGECLQVCPTGAITFKQAKFGGRPWELDKVRTTCTYCGVGCQMDLFIHSVLNNCA
;
A
#
# COMPACT_ATOMS: atom_id res chain seq x y z
N MET A 1 28.76 -1.68 -21.67
CA MET A 1 27.48 -1.36 -22.33
C MET A 1 26.49 -2.42 -21.89
N GLU A 2 25.54 -2.08 -20.99
CA GLU A 2 24.56 -3.06 -20.49
C GLU A 2 23.68 -3.54 -21.65
N LYS A 3 23.60 -4.85 -21.85
CA LYS A 3 22.81 -5.46 -22.93
C LYS A 3 21.33 -5.28 -22.60
N LYS A 4 20.64 -4.40 -23.33
CA LYS A 4 19.19 -4.19 -23.16
C LYS A 4 18.43 -5.45 -23.56
N ILE A 5 17.38 -5.74 -22.80
CA ILE A 5 16.46 -6.86 -23.01
C ILE A 5 15.21 -6.31 -23.69
N THR A 6 14.76 -6.95 -24.76
CA THR A 6 13.49 -6.61 -25.42
C THR A 6 12.41 -7.57 -24.94
N ILE A 7 11.29 -7.02 -24.51
CA ILE A 7 10.06 -7.72 -24.11
C ILE A 7 8.85 -7.04 -24.75
N THR A 8 7.71 -7.71 -24.73
CA THR A 8 6.43 -7.17 -25.24
C THR A 8 5.41 -7.11 -24.11
N ILE A 9 4.80 -5.96 -23.87
CA ILE A 9 3.73 -5.78 -22.86
C ILE A 9 2.50 -5.22 -23.58
N ASP A 10 1.39 -5.96 -23.56
CA ASP A 10 0.13 -5.60 -24.23
C ASP A 10 0.32 -5.18 -25.70
N GLY A 11 1.24 -5.85 -26.39
CA GLY A 11 1.58 -5.59 -27.81
C GLY A 11 2.61 -4.47 -28.04
N GLN A 12 3.06 -3.77 -27.00
CA GLN A 12 4.11 -2.75 -27.10
C GLN A 12 5.48 -3.34 -26.80
N GLU A 13 6.46 -3.12 -27.68
CA GLU A 13 7.86 -3.48 -27.43
C GLU A 13 8.50 -2.53 -26.42
N VAL A 14 9.13 -3.10 -25.40
CA VAL A 14 9.81 -2.36 -24.33
C VAL A 14 11.26 -2.80 -24.26
N SER A 15 12.16 -1.82 -24.30
CA SER A 15 13.59 -2.03 -24.10
C SER A 15 13.92 -1.75 -22.63
N ALA A 16 14.29 -2.78 -21.90
CA ALA A 16 14.48 -2.73 -20.46
C ALA A 16 15.87 -3.21 -20.04
N LYS A 17 16.29 -2.79 -18.84
CA LYS A 17 17.58 -3.16 -18.25
C LYS A 17 17.48 -4.54 -17.60
N PRO A 18 18.54 -5.37 -17.68
CA PRO A 18 18.60 -6.61 -16.91
C PRO A 18 18.31 -6.38 -15.42
N GLY A 19 17.51 -7.25 -14.82
CA GLY A 19 17.13 -7.17 -13.40
C GLY A 19 15.88 -6.33 -13.11
N GLN A 20 15.35 -5.58 -14.07
CA GLN A 20 14.07 -4.89 -13.88
C GLN A 20 12.90 -5.89 -13.74
N THR A 21 11.90 -5.49 -12.99
CA THR A 21 10.67 -6.27 -12.84
C THR A 21 9.67 -5.94 -13.94
N VAL A 22 8.71 -6.85 -14.18
CA VAL A 22 7.60 -6.59 -15.13
C VAL A 22 6.81 -5.34 -14.71
N LEU A 23 6.63 -5.11 -13.41
CA LEU A 23 5.94 -3.93 -12.89
C LEU A 23 6.67 -2.63 -13.25
N GLU A 24 8.00 -2.59 -13.09
CA GLU A 24 8.82 -1.43 -13.43
C GLU A 24 8.77 -1.13 -14.93
N CYS A 25 8.84 -2.17 -15.76
CA CYS A 25 8.77 -2.03 -17.21
C CYS A 25 7.41 -1.51 -17.66
N ALA A 26 6.31 -2.07 -17.13
CA ALA A 26 4.96 -1.59 -17.42
C ALA A 26 4.77 -0.11 -17.01
N LYS A 27 5.29 0.28 -15.83
CA LYS A 27 5.23 1.66 -15.36
C LYS A 27 6.00 2.62 -16.27
N SER A 28 7.13 2.18 -16.84
CA SER A 28 7.96 3.03 -17.73
C SER A 28 7.27 3.42 -19.04
N ILE A 29 6.29 2.63 -19.48
CA ILE A 29 5.49 2.89 -20.69
C ILE A 29 4.06 3.34 -20.36
N GLY A 30 3.79 3.70 -19.09
CA GLY A 30 2.49 4.21 -18.67
C GLY A 30 1.39 3.15 -18.54
N ILE A 31 1.71 1.86 -18.56
CA ILE A 31 0.73 0.80 -18.29
C ILE A 31 0.52 0.69 -16.79
N PHE A 32 -0.72 0.91 -16.37
CA PHE A 32 -1.13 0.80 -14.97
C PHE A 32 -1.34 -0.67 -14.58
N ILE A 33 -0.51 -1.16 -13.63
CA ILE A 33 -0.73 -2.42 -12.94
C ILE A 33 -1.03 -2.11 -11.46
N PRO A 34 -2.17 -2.57 -10.92
CA PRO A 34 -2.55 -2.26 -9.55
C PRO A 34 -1.64 -2.96 -8.53
N THR A 35 -1.35 -2.29 -7.41
CA THR A 35 -0.55 -2.83 -6.30
C THR A 35 -1.11 -2.37 -4.96
N LEU A 36 -0.89 -3.16 -3.90
CA LEU A 36 -1.14 -2.74 -2.51
C LEU A 36 0.06 -3.00 -1.59
N CYS A 37 0.86 -4.04 -1.83
CA CYS A 37 2.06 -4.30 -1.02
C CYS A 37 3.32 -3.66 -1.59
N HIS A 38 3.41 -3.47 -2.91
CA HIS A 38 4.58 -2.84 -3.52
C HIS A 38 4.69 -1.39 -3.04
N TYR A 39 5.86 -1.00 -2.52
CA TYR A 39 6.18 0.37 -2.13
C TYR A 39 7.60 0.67 -2.61
N GLN A 40 7.80 1.88 -3.16
CA GLN A 40 9.10 2.26 -3.70
C GLN A 40 10.15 2.26 -2.58
N ASN A 41 11.39 1.93 -2.91
CA ASN A 41 12.51 1.86 -1.95
C ASN A 41 12.36 0.79 -0.85
N THR A 42 11.51 -0.22 -1.07
CA THR A 42 11.44 -1.40 -0.20
C THR A 42 11.50 -2.68 -1.02
N THR A 43 11.83 -3.78 -0.36
CA THR A 43 11.95 -5.09 -0.98
C THR A 43 10.60 -5.59 -1.52
N ASN A 44 10.64 -6.14 -2.73
CA ASN A 44 9.45 -6.71 -3.38
C ASN A 44 9.09 -8.08 -2.80
N VAL A 45 7.92 -8.17 -2.18
CA VAL A 45 7.45 -9.41 -1.50
C VAL A 45 6.33 -10.15 -2.22
N GLY A 46 5.60 -9.49 -3.12
CA GLY A 46 4.46 -10.09 -3.83
C GLY A 46 3.30 -10.53 -2.93
N ALA A 47 3.22 -10.06 -1.68
CA ALA A 47 2.27 -10.54 -0.67
C ALA A 47 0.79 -10.34 -1.06
N CYS A 48 0.42 -9.17 -1.58
CA CYS A 48 -1.00 -8.86 -1.86
C CYS A 48 -1.56 -9.54 -3.12
N ARG A 49 -0.70 -10.03 -4.02
CA ARG A 49 -1.06 -10.63 -5.32
C ARG A 49 -1.93 -9.78 -6.27
N VAL A 50 -2.26 -8.53 -5.94
CA VAL A 50 -3.06 -7.64 -6.81
C VAL A 50 -2.39 -7.38 -8.17
N CYS A 51 -1.06 -7.34 -8.20
CA CYS A 51 -0.28 -7.08 -9.41
C CYS A 51 -0.11 -8.28 -10.35
N VAL A 52 -0.99 -9.28 -10.27
CA VAL A 52 -0.92 -10.45 -11.14
C VAL A 52 -1.07 -10.06 -12.61
N VAL A 53 -0.24 -10.66 -13.46
CA VAL A 53 -0.26 -10.53 -14.92
C VAL A 53 -0.09 -11.90 -15.56
N GLU A 54 -0.47 -12.00 -16.83
CA GLU A 54 -0.29 -13.19 -17.63
C GLU A 54 1.01 -13.07 -18.41
N VAL A 55 1.85 -14.11 -18.35
CA VAL A 55 3.09 -14.21 -19.12
C VAL A 55 2.97 -15.43 -20.02
N GLU A 56 3.27 -15.27 -21.31
CA GLU A 56 3.18 -16.37 -22.26
C GLU A 56 4.06 -17.55 -21.83
N ASN A 57 3.55 -18.76 -21.98
CA ASN A 57 4.15 -20.03 -21.51
C ASN A 57 4.26 -20.19 -19.98
N ALA A 58 3.81 -19.22 -19.17
CA ALA A 58 3.72 -19.42 -17.74
C ALA A 58 2.52 -20.32 -17.38
N ARG A 59 2.70 -21.21 -16.41
CA ARG A 59 1.64 -22.14 -15.95
C ARG A 59 0.50 -21.44 -15.21
N SER A 60 0.76 -20.26 -14.66
CA SER A 60 -0.17 -19.49 -13.83
C SER A 60 0.12 -18.01 -13.94
N LEU A 61 -0.82 -17.17 -13.48
CA LEU A 61 -0.58 -15.74 -13.35
C LEU A 61 0.57 -15.46 -12.37
N VAL A 62 1.46 -14.56 -12.76
CA VAL A 62 2.66 -14.20 -12.00
C VAL A 62 2.53 -12.81 -11.40
N ALA A 63 3.14 -12.57 -10.24
CA ALA A 63 3.15 -11.24 -9.64
C ALA A 63 4.18 -10.36 -10.35
N SER A 64 3.72 -9.30 -11.02
CA SER A 64 4.60 -8.43 -11.81
C SER A 64 5.68 -7.73 -10.99
N CYS A 65 5.42 -7.46 -9.70
CA CYS A 65 6.36 -6.80 -8.81
C CYS A 65 7.59 -7.65 -8.44
N CYS A 66 7.52 -8.98 -8.55
CA CYS A 66 8.63 -9.88 -8.22
C CYS A 66 9.18 -10.61 -9.44
N MET A 67 8.50 -10.53 -10.58
CA MET A 67 8.89 -11.25 -11.79
C MET A 67 9.97 -10.46 -12.53
N PRO A 68 11.23 -10.94 -12.57
CA PRO A 68 12.26 -10.32 -13.38
C PRO A 68 11.96 -10.55 -14.87
N ILE A 69 12.36 -9.59 -15.70
CA ILE A 69 12.21 -9.72 -17.14
C ILE A 69 13.27 -10.66 -17.74
N SER A 70 12.88 -11.39 -18.78
CA SER A 70 13.77 -12.20 -19.61
C SER A 70 13.56 -11.88 -21.09
N PRO A 71 14.59 -12.06 -21.95
CA PRO A 71 14.47 -11.80 -23.38
C PRO A 71 13.32 -12.57 -24.02
N GLY A 72 12.53 -11.88 -24.85
CA GLY A 72 11.42 -12.48 -25.59
C GLY A 72 10.17 -12.77 -24.76
N MET A 73 10.09 -12.27 -23.52
CA MET A 73 8.85 -12.36 -22.75
C MET A 73 7.72 -11.57 -23.40
N VAL A 74 6.53 -12.18 -23.43
CA VAL A 74 5.28 -11.55 -23.84
C VAL A 74 4.34 -11.52 -22.64
N ILE A 75 3.97 -10.32 -22.22
CA ILE A 75 3.15 -10.07 -21.03
C ILE A 75 1.81 -9.46 -21.45
N ARG A 76 0.72 -9.93 -20.82
CA ARG A 76 -0.62 -9.38 -20.97
C ARG A 76 -1.16 -8.96 -19.61
N THR A 77 -1.54 -7.69 -19.46
CA THR A 77 -1.90 -7.10 -18.15
C THR A 77 -3.41 -6.98 -17.91
N SER A 78 -4.21 -7.21 -18.95
CA SER A 78 -5.65 -6.91 -18.95
C SER A 78 -6.53 -8.05 -19.48
N THR A 79 -6.02 -9.28 -19.53
CA THR A 79 -6.81 -10.45 -19.98
C THR A 79 -7.99 -10.72 -19.04
N PRO A 80 -9.05 -11.40 -19.52
CA PRO A 80 -10.19 -11.78 -18.68
C PRO A 80 -9.78 -12.56 -17.43
N ALA A 81 -8.79 -13.46 -17.56
CA ALA A 81 -8.24 -14.24 -16.45
C ALA A 81 -7.55 -13.33 -15.41
N VAL A 82 -6.73 -12.36 -15.85
CA VAL A 82 -6.08 -11.38 -14.96
C VAL A 82 -7.12 -10.55 -14.22
N ARG A 83 -8.13 -10.00 -14.91
CA ARG A 83 -9.17 -9.17 -14.29
C ARG A 83 -10.03 -9.97 -13.30
N ALA A 84 -10.36 -11.22 -13.63
CA ALA A 84 -11.08 -12.10 -12.71
C ALA A 84 -10.28 -12.39 -11.44
N ALA A 85 -8.99 -12.67 -11.57
CA ALA A 85 -8.10 -12.91 -10.43
C ALA A 85 -7.94 -11.66 -9.55
N GLN A 86 -7.72 -10.49 -10.16
CA GLN A 86 -7.61 -9.21 -9.45
C GLN A 86 -8.89 -8.90 -8.67
N LYS A 87 -10.06 -9.08 -9.30
CA LYS A 87 -11.36 -8.90 -8.64
C LYS A 87 -11.52 -9.82 -7.43
N MET A 88 -11.23 -11.11 -7.59
CA MET A 88 -11.29 -12.07 -6.49
C MET A 88 -10.36 -11.71 -5.33
N ILE A 89 -9.11 -11.30 -5.63
CA ILE A 89 -8.13 -10.92 -4.62
C ILE A 89 -8.60 -9.68 -3.85
N VAL A 90 -9.05 -8.64 -4.56
CA VAL A 90 -9.51 -7.40 -3.91
C VAL A 90 -10.78 -7.65 -3.09
N GLU A 91 -11.69 -8.51 -3.55
CA GLU A 91 -12.84 -8.93 -2.74
C GLU A 91 -12.41 -9.63 -1.44
N LEU A 92 -11.42 -10.53 -1.49
CA LEU A 92 -10.92 -11.19 -0.28
C LEU A 92 -10.26 -10.21 0.70
N LEU A 93 -9.47 -9.26 0.18
CA LEU A 93 -8.82 -8.22 1.00
C LEU A 93 -9.84 -7.24 1.60
N TRP A 94 -10.93 -6.96 0.88
CA TRP A 94 -12.02 -6.15 1.40
C TRP A 94 -12.84 -6.93 2.45
N SER A 95 -13.09 -8.21 2.23
CA SER A 95 -13.79 -9.05 3.21
C SER A 95 -12.99 -9.35 4.47
N SER A 96 -11.66 -9.23 4.46
CA SER A 96 -10.82 -9.66 5.58
C SER A 96 -10.87 -8.74 6.82
N GLY A 97 -11.62 -7.64 6.78
CA GLY A 97 -11.58 -6.60 7.80
C GLY A 97 -12.82 -5.71 7.84
N ASP A 98 -12.86 -4.82 8.84
CA ASP A 98 -13.90 -3.82 8.97
C ASP A 98 -13.50 -2.53 8.25
N HIS A 99 -13.95 -2.41 7.00
CA HIS A 99 -13.67 -1.26 6.14
C HIS A 99 -14.83 -0.26 6.14
N ASN A 100 -15.16 0.29 7.32
CA ASN A 100 -16.09 1.42 7.43
C ASN A 100 -15.46 2.72 6.86
N CYS A 101 -15.61 2.93 5.56
CA CYS A 101 -15.03 4.08 4.85
C CYS A 101 -15.62 5.43 5.30
N LEU A 102 -16.84 5.47 5.83
CA LEU A 102 -17.49 6.73 6.20
C LEU A 102 -16.75 7.46 7.32
N THR A 103 -16.15 6.72 8.26
CA THR A 103 -15.41 7.28 9.40
C THR A 103 -13.90 7.14 9.27
N CYS A 104 -13.42 6.59 8.15
CA CYS A 104 -12.01 6.35 7.90
C CYS A 104 -11.30 7.61 7.40
N GLU A 105 -10.16 7.98 8.00
CA GLU A 105 -9.37 9.16 7.59
C GLU A 105 -8.69 8.99 6.22
N GLN A 106 -8.54 7.75 5.75
CA GLN A 106 -8.01 7.47 4.41
C GLN A 106 -9.09 7.55 3.32
N ASN A 107 -10.36 7.82 3.65
CA ASN A 107 -11.41 7.94 2.64
C ASN A 107 -11.07 9.02 1.62
N GLY A 108 -11.10 8.69 0.32
CA GLY A 108 -10.72 9.58 -0.78
C GLY A 108 -9.27 9.45 -1.24
N GLN A 109 -8.40 8.85 -0.45
CA GLN A 109 -7.00 8.58 -0.82
C GLN A 109 -6.57 7.12 -0.55
N CYS A 110 -7.50 6.26 -0.11
CA CYS A 110 -7.26 4.85 0.18
C CYS A 110 -7.03 4.05 -1.11
N GLU A 111 -5.89 3.36 -1.20
CA GLU A 111 -5.55 2.55 -2.38
C GLU A 111 -6.53 1.38 -2.56
N LEU A 112 -6.97 0.74 -1.47
CA LEU A 112 -7.95 -0.35 -1.55
C LEU A 112 -9.29 0.14 -2.10
N GLN A 113 -9.76 1.31 -1.63
CA GLN A 113 -10.98 1.93 -2.13
C GLN A 113 -10.89 2.22 -3.64
N ASN A 114 -9.77 2.79 -4.08
CA ASN A 114 -9.52 3.06 -5.50
C ASN A 114 -9.56 1.80 -6.34
N LEU A 115 -9.01 0.68 -5.84
CA LEU A 115 -9.04 -0.60 -6.56
C LEU A 115 -10.45 -1.19 -6.64
N VAL A 116 -11.24 -1.11 -5.57
CA VAL A 116 -12.65 -1.56 -5.55
C VAL A 116 -13.45 -0.82 -6.63
N TYR A 117 -13.30 0.51 -6.71
CA TYR A 117 -13.94 1.32 -7.75
C TYR A 117 -13.43 0.98 -9.15
N TRP A 118 -12.11 0.89 -9.32
CA TRP A 118 -11.50 0.60 -10.62
C TRP A 118 -11.89 -0.79 -11.17
N LEU A 119 -12.02 -1.80 -10.30
CA LEU A 119 -12.46 -3.15 -10.65
C LEU A 119 -13.99 -3.32 -10.72
N LYS A 120 -14.76 -2.27 -10.40
CA LYS A 120 -16.23 -2.27 -10.41
C LYS A 120 -16.79 -3.41 -9.54
N ILE A 121 -16.42 -3.38 -8.26
CA ILE A 121 -16.85 -4.36 -7.27
C ILE A 121 -17.91 -3.70 -6.39
N ASP A 122 -19.17 -4.11 -6.55
CA ASP A 122 -20.28 -3.51 -5.78
C ASP A 122 -20.31 -4.01 -4.34
N LYS A 123 -20.07 -5.32 -4.15
CA LYS A 123 -19.99 -5.95 -2.83
C LYS A 123 -19.04 -7.15 -2.87
N PRO A 124 -18.36 -7.46 -1.77
CA PRO A 124 -17.60 -8.69 -1.68
C PRO A 124 -18.52 -9.90 -1.77
N ARG A 125 -18.04 -10.96 -2.44
CA ARG A 125 -18.76 -12.26 -2.51
C ARG A 125 -18.60 -13.09 -1.23
N PHE A 126 -17.57 -12.81 -0.45
CA PHE A 126 -17.22 -13.56 0.75
C PHE A 126 -17.71 -12.82 1.99
N ASN A 127 -18.52 -13.49 2.82
CA ASN A 127 -18.89 -12.99 4.13
C ASN A 127 -17.93 -13.55 5.16
N ILE A 128 -16.88 -12.79 5.47
CA ILE A 128 -15.87 -13.16 6.46
C ILE A 128 -16.09 -12.26 7.67
N GLU A 129 -16.18 -12.85 8.86
CA GLU A 129 -16.29 -12.07 10.09
C GLU A 129 -14.99 -11.30 10.32
N PRO A 130 -15.05 -9.99 10.63
CA PRO A 130 -13.88 -9.20 10.89
C PRO A 130 -13.16 -9.69 12.15
N PRO A 131 -11.84 -9.45 12.28
CA PRO A 131 -11.05 -10.02 13.38
C PRO A 131 -11.45 -9.52 14.78
N GLY A 132 -12.08 -8.35 14.89
CA GLY A 132 -12.56 -7.80 16.17
C GLY A 132 -11.44 -7.32 17.10
N TYR A 133 -10.31 -6.88 16.56
CA TYR A 133 -9.20 -6.39 17.36
C TYR A 133 -9.53 -5.05 18.04
N ALA A 134 -9.10 -4.86 19.28
CA ALA A 134 -9.16 -3.56 19.93
C ALA A 134 -8.20 -2.58 19.22
N PRO A 135 -8.64 -1.37 18.86
CA PRO A 135 -7.75 -0.35 18.31
C PRO A 135 -6.76 0.15 19.37
N ASP A 136 -5.48 0.20 19.01
CA ASP A 136 -4.43 0.81 19.86
C ASP A 136 -4.52 2.34 19.74
N ASN A 137 -4.79 2.97 20.88
CA ASN A 137 -4.93 4.41 21.07
C ASN A 137 -3.97 4.94 22.15
N SER A 138 -3.04 4.11 22.62
CA SER A 138 -2.14 4.39 23.73
C SER A 138 -1.27 5.63 23.48
N ASN A 139 -0.82 5.80 22.23
CA ASN A 139 0.00 6.91 21.80
C ASN A 139 -0.82 8.17 21.44
N THR A 140 -0.20 9.35 21.58
CA THR A 140 -0.83 10.65 21.29
C THR A 140 -0.83 11.01 19.80
N MET A 141 0.06 10.42 19.00
CA MET A 141 0.27 10.73 17.58
C MET A 141 -0.32 9.66 16.65
N ILE A 142 -0.23 8.38 17.00
CA ILE A 142 -0.62 7.27 16.12
C ILE A 142 -1.91 6.63 16.64
N HIS A 143 -2.87 6.45 15.73
CA HIS A 143 -4.03 5.60 15.91
C HIS A 143 -3.87 4.34 15.05
N ARG A 144 -3.96 3.15 15.67
CA ARG A 144 -3.80 1.87 14.96
C ARG A 144 -5.06 1.04 15.11
N ASP A 145 -5.71 0.77 13.98
CA ASP A 145 -6.90 -0.07 13.87
C ASP A 145 -6.61 -1.23 12.91
N LEU A 146 -6.22 -2.37 13.47
CA LEU A 146 -5.84 -3.55 12.69
C LEU A 146 -7.04 -4.21 11.99
N ASN A 147 -8.28 -3.84 12.31
CA ASN A 147 -9.45 -4.33 11.58
C ASN A 147 -9.47 -3.81 10.13
N LYS A 148 -8.77 -2.71 9.83
CA LYS A 148 -8.62 -2.16 8.47
C LYS A 148 -7.36 -2.65 7.75
N CYS A 149 -6.56 -3.52 8.40
CA CYS A 149 -5.30 -4.00 7.87
C CYS A 149 -5.52 -5.09 6.81
N VAL A 150 -4.87 -4.96 5.67
CA VAL A 150 -4.87 -5.96 4.58
C VAL A 150 -3.60 -6.80 4.55
N LEU A 151 -2.82 -6.80 5.64
CA LEU A 151 -1.58 -7.58 5.81
C LEU A 151 -0.56 -7.42 4.66
N CYS A 152 -0.48 -6.21 4.07
CA CYS A 152 0.43 -5.95 2.95
C CYS A 152 1.92 -5.87 3.34
N GLY A 153 2.20 -5.72 4.64
CA GLY A 153 3.54 -5.60 5.20
C GLY A 153 4.33 -4.34 4.81
N ARG A 154 3.70 -3.33 4.19
CA ARG A 154 4.39 -2.06 3.85
C ARG A 154 4.94 -1.38 5.11
N CYS A 155 4.14 -1.31 6.17
CA CYS A 155 4.55 -0.74 7.45
C CYS A 155 5.75 -1.46 8.08
N ILE A 156 5.80 -2.80 7.97
CA ILE A 156 6.93 -3.62 8.44
C ILE A 156 8.20 -3.25 7.66
N ARG A 157 8.15 -3.28 6.33
CA ARG A 157 9.31 -2.94 5.49
C ARG A 157 9.75 -1.50 5.67
N ALA A 158 8.83 -0.56 5.81
CA ALA A 158 9.16 0.82 6.14
C ALA A 158 9.89 0.94 7.50
N CYS A 159 9.42 0.21 8.52
CA CYS A 159 10.05 0.21 9.83
C CYS A 159 11.46 -0.40 9.80
N ASN A 160 11.66 -1.47 9.01
CA ASN A 160 12.88 -2.28 9.06
C ASN A 160 13.92 -1.84 8.01
N GLU A 161 13.49 -1.45 6.81
CA GLU A 161 14.38 -1.15 5.67
C GLU A 161 14.63 0.35 5.51
N ILE A 162 13.66 1.21 5.86
CA ILE A 162 13.80 2.68 5.71
C ILE A 162 14.30 3.30 7.00
N GLN A 163 13.58 3.06 8.10
CA GLN A 163 13.91 3.65 9.40
C GLN A 163 14.85 2.79 10.25
N VAL A 164 15.02 1.51 9.90
CA VAL A 164 15.91 0.55 10.57
C VAL A 164 15.64 0.46 12.08
N ASN A 165 14.36 0.55 12.46
CA ASN A 165 13.94 0.43 13.86
C ASN A 165 13.61 -1.01 14.25
N GLU A 166 13.19 -1.86 13.29
CA GLU A 166 12.92 -3.28 13.51
C GLU A 166 11.85 -3.58 14.58
N VAL A 167 10.85 -2.69 14.71
CA VAL A 167 9.82 -2.81 15.75
C VAL A 167 8.63 -3.65 15.30
N LEU A 168 8.28 -3.61 14.01
CA LEU A 168 7.06 -4.24 13.49
C LEU A 168 7.38 -5.54 12.76
N ASP A 169 6.56 -6.57 13.00
CA ASP A 169 6.55 -7.80 12.20
C ASP A 169 5.16 -8.44 12.15
N PHE A 170 5.02 -9.51 11.39
CA PHE A 170 3.86 -10.39 11.41
C PHE A 170 3.89 -11.29 12.64
N ALA A 171 2.87 -11.16 13.47
CA ALA A 171 2.57 -12.10 14.54
C ALA A 171 1.51 -13.11 14.09
N MET A 172 1.49 -14.27 14.73
CA MET A 172 0.53 -15.36 14.49
C MET A 172 0.60 -15.90 13.05
N ARG A 173 -0.40 -16.70 12.64
CA ARG A 173 -0.45 -17.35 11.31
C ARG A 173 -1.88 -17.47 10.81
N GLY A 174 -2.03 -17.64 9.50
CA GLY A 174 -3.33 -17.86 8.85
C GLY A 174 -4.27 -16.68 9.02
N SER A 175 -5.55 -16.96 9.29
CA SER A 175 -6.57 -15.93 9.54
C SER A 175 -6.34 -15.11 10.80
N CYS A 176 -5.53 -15.62 11.74
CA CYS A 176 -5.18 -14.89 12.98
C CYS A 176 -3.95 -14.01 12.81
N ALA A 177 -3.34 -13.95 11.61
CA ALA A 177 -2.16 -13.13 11.37
C ALA A 177 -2.47 -11.65 11.59
N LYS A 178 -1.55 -10.94 12.24
CA LYS A 178 -1.65 -9.50 12.48
C LYS A 178 -0.28 -8.84 12.49
N VAL A 179 -0.25 -7.54 12.25
CA VAL A 179 0.98 -6.76 12.32
C VAL A 179 1.05 -6.08 13.68
N GLY A 180 2.19 -6.19 14.36
CA GLY A 180 2.39 -5.51 15.64
C GLY A 180 3.83 -5.60 16.13
N PRO A 181 4.14 -4.95 17.26
CA PRO A 181 5.40 -5.11 17.96
C PRO A 181 5.54 -6.50 18.58
N ALA A 182 6.75 -6.77 19.07
CA ALA A 182 7.03 -7.96 19.86
C ALA A 182 5.98 -8.14 20.99
N PHE A 183 5.56 -9.39 21.19
CA PHE A 183 4.57 -9.78 22.20
C PHE A 183 3.21 -9.10 22.07
N ASP A 184 2.87 -8.55 20.90
CA ASP A 184 1.60 -7.86 20.66
C ASP A 184 1.39 -6.65 21.60
N ALA A 185 2.49 -6.04 22.04
CA ALA A 185 2.45 -4.85 22.86
C ALA A 185 1.78 -3.66 22.13
N ASP A 186 1.23 -2.75 22.91
CA ASP A 186 0.84 -1.43 22.41
C ASP A 186 2.10 -0.65 21.99
N TYR A 187 1.96 0.29 21.05
CA TYR A 187 3.12 1.04 20.57
C TYR A 187 3.84 1.81 21.68
N ILE A 188 3.11 2.31 22.70
CA ILE A 188 3.70 3.03 23.83
C ILE A 188 4.61 2.17 24.70
N ASP A 189 4.33 0.88 24.81
CA ASP A 189 5.07 -0.08 25.64
C ASP A 189 6.13 -0.85 24.84
N SER A 190 6.30 -0.49 23.56
CA SER A 190 7.25 -1.11 22.64
C SER A 190 8.49 -0.23 22.41
N ALA A 191 9.46 -0.73 21.64
CA ALA A 191 10.62 0.05 21.21
C ALA A 191 10.31 1.09 20.11
N CYS A 192 9.03 1.36 19.81
CA CYS A 192 8.61 2.32 18.81
C CYS A 192 9.02 3.75 19.19
N VAL A 193 9.75 4.44 18.31
CA VAL A 193 10.14 5.84 18.47
C VAL A 193 9.15 6.84 17.84
N PHE A 194 8.01 6.36 17.36
CA PHE A 194 6.95 7.17 16.73
C PHE A 194 7.39 8.01 15.53
N CYS A 195 8.33 7.51 14.72
CA CYS A 195 8.81 8.19 13.51
C CYS A 195 7.71 8.45 12.46
N GLY A 196 6.60 7.70 12.49
CA GLY A 196 5.48 7.89 11.59
C GLY A 196 5.73 7.43 10.15
N GLU A 197 6.77 6.63 9.87
CA GLU A 197 6.95 6.09 8.52
C GLU A 197 5.83 5.07 8.17
N CYS A 198 5.45 4.23 9.13
CA CYS A 198 4.47 3.16 8.93
C CYS A 198 3.07 3.66 8.53
N LEU A 199 2.67 4.84 8.99
CA LEU A 199 1.39 5.48 8.64
C LEU A 199 1.44 6.14 7.25
N GLN A 200 2.60 6.63 6.80
CA GLN A 200 2.76 7.26 5.48
C GLN A 200 2.65 6.24 4.35
N VAL A 201 3.11 5.01 4.60
CA VAL A 201 3.12 3.94 3.59
C VAL A 201 1.88 3.05 3.62
N CYS A 202 1.00 3.22 4.60
CA CYS A 202 -0.18 2.38 4.77
C CYS A 202 -1.16 2.60 3.61
N PRO A 203 -1.49 1.56 2.81
CA PRO A 203 -2.39 1.71 1.66
C PRO A 203 -3.87 1.82 2.07
N THR A 204 -4.17 1.59 3.35
CA THR A 204 -5.53 1.61 3.94
C THR A 204 -5.53 2.45 5.21
N GLY A 205 -6.67 2.55 5.89
CA GLY A 205 -6.82 3.29 7.15
C GLY A 205 -6.40 2.54 8.41
N ALA A 206 -5.50 1.57 8.32
CA ALA A 206 -5.11 0.75 9.47
C ALA A 206 -4.18 1.46 10.45
N ILE A 207 -3.36 2.39 9.97
CA ILE A 207 -2.47 3.22 10.79
C ILE A 207 -2.63 4.66 10.32
N THR A 208 -3.12 5.55 11.18
CA THR A 208 -3.39 6.95 10.85
C THR A 208 -2.88 7.89 11.94
N PHE A 209 -2.77 9.18 11.62
CA PHE A 209 -2.54 10.19 12.65
C PHE A 209 -3.79 10.34 13.53
N LYS A 210 -3.59 10.36 14.84
CA LYS A 210 -4.68 10.55 15.80
C LYS A 210 -5.30 11.95 15.70
N GLN A 211 -4.45 12.97 15.48
CA GLN A 211 -4.86 14.36 15.31
C GLN A 211 -5.60 14.61 14.00
N ALA A 212 -5.39 13.76 12.98
CA ALA A 212 -6.13 13.88 11.73
C ALA A 212 -7.60 13.42 11.85
N LYS A 213 -7.95 12.71 12.94
CA LYS A 213 -9.29 12.19 13.12
C LYS A 213 -10.32 13.32 13.16
N PHE A 214 -11.25 13.33 12.20
CA PHE A 214 -12.21 14.42 11.99
C PHE A 214 -11.59 15.81 11.72
N GLY A 215 -10.31 15.87 11.32
CA GLY A 215 -9.60 17.12 11.05
C GLY A 215 -9.90 17.74 9.68
N GLY A 216 -10.56 16.99 8.78
CA GLY A 216 -10.87 17.36 7.40
C GLY A 216 -10.59 16.20 6.46
N ARG A 217 -11.32 16.13 5.35
CA ARG A 217 -11.12 15.07 4.34
C ARG A 217 -9.97 15.42 3.40
N PRO A 218 -9.31 14.41 2.79
CA PRO A 218 -8.22 14.67 1.85
C PRO A 218 -8.56 15.64 0.71
N TRP A 219 -9.82 15.72 0.28
CA TRP A 219 -10.29 16.65 -0.76
C TRP A 219 -10.72 18.04 -0.23
N GLU A 220 -10.80 18.23 1.09
CA GLU A 220 -11.11 19.51 1.74
C GLU A 220 -9.85 20.27 2.15
N LEU A 221 -8.69 19.61 2.08
CA LEU A 221 -7.42 20.11 2.59
C LEU A 221 -6.47 20.42 1.44
N ASP A 222 -5.83 21.59 1.50
CA ASP A 222 -4.72 21.94 0.63
C ASP A 222 -3.42 21.40 1.18
N LYS A 223 -2.62 20.82 0.29
CA LYS A 223 -1.31 20.25 0.60
C LYS A 223 -0.21 21.27 0.29
N VAL A 224 0.39 21.84 1.33
CA VAL A 224 1.46 22.84 1.22
C VAL A 224 2.80 22.22 1.64
N ARG A 225 3.79 22.25 0.74
CA ARG A 225 5.15 21.82 1.05
C ARG A 225 5.84 22.87 1.91
N THR A 226 6.38 22.47 3.06
CA THR A 226 7.12 23.35 3.97
C THR A 226 8.36 22.65 4.53
N THR A 227 9.19 23.40 5.24
CA THR A 227 10.44 22.91 5.83
C THR A 227 10.30 22.87 7.35
N CYS A 228 10.60 21.72 7.96
CA CYS A 228 10.61 21.57 9.41
C CYS A 228 11.76 22.38 10.03
N THR A 229 11.42 23.28 10.95
CA THR A 229 12.37 24.16 11.66
C THR A 229 12.86 23.58 12.99
N TYR A 230 12.47 22.35 13.32
CA TYR A 230 12.78 21.72 14.61
C TYR A 230 14.28 21.50 14.82
N CYS A 231 15.00 21.10 13.78
CA CYS A 231 16.45 20.89 13.83
C CYS A 231 17.13 21.36 12.53
N GLY A 232 18.46 21.44 12.54
CA GLY A 232 19.26 21.93 11.41
C GLY A 232 19.24 21.07 10.14
N VAL A 233 18.54 19.92 10.15
CA VAL A 233 18.39 19.07 8.96
C VAL A 233 17.45 19.69 7.93
N GLY A 234 16.43 20.43 8.36
CA GLY A 234 15.48 21.06 7.44
C GLY A 234 14.65 20.04 6.63
N CYS A 235 14.13 19.00 7.29
CA CYS A 235 13.30 17.99 6.61
C CYS A 235 12.13 18.64 5.89
N GLN A 236 11.89 18.23 4.65
CA GLN A 236 10.74 18.68 3.88
C GLN A 236 9.49 17.91 4.33
N MET A 237 8.41 18.62 4.65
CA MET A 237 7.15 18.04 5.10
C MET A 237 5.97 18.65 4.36
N ASP A 238 4.88 17.89 4.28
CA ASP A 238 3.64 18.34 3.69
C ASP A 238 2.66 18.71 4.80
N LEU A 239 2.26 19.97 4.85
CA LEU A 239 1.26 20.48 5.78
C LEU A 239 -0.10 20.47 5.09
N PHE A 240 -1.09 19.86 5.73
CA PHE A 240 -2.48 19.88 5.28
C PHE A 240 -3.22 20.99 6.00
N ILE A 241 -3.68 21.99 5.25
CA ILE A 241 -4.41 23.15 5.78
C ILE A 241 -5.81 23.20 5.18
N HIS A 242 -6.78 23.68 5.95
CA HIS A 242 -8.05 24.11 5.35
C HIS A 242 -7.76 25.31 4.48
N SER A 243 -8.24 25.30 3.25
CA SER A 243 -8.18 26.46 2.36
C SER A 243 -8.94 27.61 3.02
N VAL A 244 -8.22 28.48 3.71
CA VAL A 244 -8.80 29.71 4.21
C VAL A 244 -9.03 30.55 2.94
N LEU A 245 -10.30 30.75 2.56
CA LEU A 245 -10.70 31.91 1.76
C LEU A 245 -9.86 33.09 2.23
N ASN A 246 -9.12 33.73 1.32
CA ASN A 246 -8.25 34.89 1.52
C ASN A 246 -8.89 36.06 2.33
N ASN A 247 -9.19 35.85 3.60
CA ASN A 247 -9.86 36.80 4.51
C ASN A 247 -8.94 37.11 5.70
N CYS A 248 -7.63 37.18 5.45
CA CYS A 248 -6.76 38.05 6.24
C CYS A 248 -6.61 39.36 5.48
N ALA A 249 -7.63 40.21 5.61
CA ALA A 249 -7.56 41.65 5.37
C ALA A 249 -7.86 42.36 6.70
#